data_AF-A0A085FCN5-F1
#
_entry.id   AF-A0A085FCN5-F1
#
_cell.length_a   1.000
_cell.length_b   1.000
_cell.length_c   1.000
_cell.angle_alpha   90.00
_cell.angle_beta   90.00
_cell.angle_gamma   90.00
#
_symmetry.space_group_name_H-M   'P 1'
#
loop_
_entity.id
_entity.type
_entity.pdbx_description
1 polymer ?
#
loop_
_entity_poly.entity_id
_entity_poly.type
_entity_poly.pdbx_seq_one_letter_code
_entity_poly.pdbx_strand_id
1 'polypeptide(L)' 'MTAIAYKAGDLLSLSPDMVNRPRPGPFEVLRVMPSRDNAEEQYRVRGPDGRERVIGHHEIVGNGGAGAKI' A
#
# COMPACT_ATOMS: atom_id res chain seq x y z
N MET A 1 12.05 -4.08 14.82
CA MET A 1 10.81 -3.42 14.37
C MET A 1 10.12 -4.38 13.43
N THR A 2 8.94 -4.89 13.77
CA THR A 2 8.17 -5.82 12.93
C THR A 2 7.65 -5.09 11.70
N ALA A 3 8.20 -5.40 10.52
CA ALA A 3 7.62 -4.97 9.26
C ALA A 3 6.18 -5.49 9.18
N ILE A 4 5.20 -4.60 9.00
CA ILE A 4 3.81 -5.00 8.83
C ILE A 4 3.68 -5.55 7.42
N ALA A 5 3.53 -6.87 7.28
CA ALA A 5 3.24 -7.48 5.99
C ALA A 5 1.77 -7.23 5.64
N TYR A 6 1.52 -6.52 4.53
CA TYR A 6 0.16 -6.28 4.03
C TYR A 6 -0.30 -7.41 3.12
N LYS A 7 -1.59 -7.71 3.12
CA LYS A 7 -2.21 -8.76 2.28
C LYS A 7 -3.31 -8.18 1.40
N ALA A 8 -3.72 -8.95 0.39
CA ALA A 8 -4.86 -8.59 -0.45
C ALA A 8 -6.13 -8.34 0.39
N GLY A 9 -6.86 -7.27 0.08
CA GLY A 9 -8.03 -6.78 0.80
C GLY A 9 -7.72 -5.78 1.92
N ASP A 10 -6.46 -5.56 2.28
CA ASP A 10 -6.11 -4.52 3.26
C ASP A 10 -6.31 -3.12 2.65
N LEU A 11 -6.85 -2.20 3.45
CA LEU A 11 -6.95 -0.79 3.10
C LEU A 11 -5.79 -0.01 3.72
N LEU A 12 -5.08 0.75 2.90
CA LEU A 12 -3.90 1.51 3.31
C LEU A 12 -3.93 2.96 2.82
N SER A 13 -3.24 3.81 3.56
CA SER A 13 -3.01 5.21 3.22
C SER A 13 -1.59 5.37 2.71
N LEU A 14 -1.44 6.09 1.61
CA LEU A 14 -0.14 6.36 1.01
C LEU A 14 0.40 7.70 1.47
N SER A 15 1.72 7.82 1.52
CA SER A 15 2.37 9.05 1.91
C SER A 15 2.04 10.16 0.89
N PRO A 16 1.51 11.31 1.35
CA PRO A 16 1.15 12.43 0.49
C PRO A 16 2.38 13.22 0.01
N ASP A 17 3.57 12.88 0.50
CA ASP A 17 4.86 13.54 0.26
C ASP A 17 5.47 13.23 -1.12
N MET A 18 4.78 12.48 -1.97
CA MET A 18 5.15 12.39 -3.38
C MET A 18 4.93 13.73 -4.09
N VAL A 19 6.06 14.38 -4.42
CA VAL A 19 6.14 15.63 -5.18
C VAL A 19 5.09 15.66 -6.30
N ASN A 20 4.11 16.55 -6.15
CA ASN A 20 3.06 16.87 -7.14
C ASN A 20 2.01 15.78 -7.46
N ARG A 21 1.83 14.75 -6.63
CA ARG A 21 0.70 13.81 -6.80
C ARG A 21 0.00 13.53 -5.48
N PRO A 22 -0.96 14.38 -5.05
CA PRO A 22 -1.83 14.01 -3.94
C PRO A 22 -2.49 12.66 -4.25
N ARG A 23 -2.31 11.69 -3.35
CA ARG A 23 -2.92 10.36 -3.41
C ARG A 23 -3.97 10.26 -2.29
N PRO A 24 -5.17 10.85 -2.45
CA PRO A 24 -6.22 10.70 -1.46
C PRO A 24 -6.63 9.22 -1.39
N GLY A 25 -6.34 8.60 -0.24
CA GLY A 25 -6.73 7.21 0.06
C GLY A 25 -8.21 7.10 0.46
N PRO A 26 -8.66 5.90 0.87
CA PRO A 26 -7.86 4.69 1.08
C PRO A 26 -7.60 3.91 -0.22
N PHE A 27 -6.51 3.14 -0.24
CA PHE A 27 -6.14 2.24 -1.32
C PHE A 27 -6.30 0.79 -0.87
N GLU A 28 -6.91 -0.06 -1.70
CA GLU A 28 -7.06 -1.49 -1.45
C GLU A 28 -5.87 -2.26 -2.01
N VAL A 29 -5.24 -3.12 -1.21
CA VAL A 29 -4.22 -4.05 -1.70
C VAL A 29 -4.89 -5.12 -2.54
N LEU A 30 -4.52 -5.20 -3.82
CA LEU A 30 -4.99 -6.27 -4.71
C LEU A 30 -4.12 -7.51 -4.61
N ARG A 31 -2.79 -7.34 -4.47
CA ARG A 31 -1.83 -8.43 -4.30
C ARG A 31 -0.45 -7.92 -3.89
N VAL A 32 0.29 -8.77 -3.19
CA VAL A 32 1.74 -8.62 -3.02
C VAL A 32 2.42 -9.03 -4.33
N MET A 33 3.40 -8.25 -4.77
CA MET A 33 4.20 -8.55 -5.95
C MET A 33 5.44 -9.36 -5.55
N PRO A 34 5.91 -10.27 -6.41
CA PRO A 34 7.13 -11.01 -6.12
C PRO A 34 8.28 -10.01 -5.89
N SER A 35 9.05 -10.23 -4.83
CA SER A 35 10.21 -9.40 -4.51
C SER A 35 11.12 -9.30 -5.73
N ARG A 36 11.41 -8.07 -6.16
CA ARG A 36 12.43 -7.84 -7.18
C ARG A 36 13.83 -8.03 -6.57
N ASP A 37 14.86 -8.01 -7.42
CA ASP A 37 16.26 -8.18 -7.04
C ASP A 37 16.75 -7.24 -5.92
N ASN A 38 16.02 -6.15 -5.63
CA ASN A 38 16.29 -5.22 -4.54
C ASN A 38 15.73 -5.67 -3.16
N ALA A 39 15.14 -6.87 -3.08
CA ALA A 39 14.49 -7.43 -1.88
C ALA A 39 13.36 -6.57 -1.29
N GLU A 40 12.88 -5.55 -2.00
CA GLU A 40 11.81 -4.70 -1.52
C GLU A 40 10.44 -5.29 -1.86
N GLU A 41 9.59 -5.41 -0.85
CA GLU A 41 8.19 -5.80 -1.03
C GLU A 41 7.44 -4.70 -1.77
N GLN A 42 6.83 -5.09 -2.88
CA GLN A 42 5.96 -4.22 -3.67
C GLN A 42 4.53 -4.71 -3.56
N TYR A 43 3.60 -3.76 -3.52
CA TYR A 43 2.18 -4.02 -3.38
C TYR A 43 1.47 -3.42 -4.58
N ARG A 44 0.60 -4.20 -5.22
CA ARG A 44 -0.35 -3.65 -6.20
C ARG A 44 -1.59 -3.22 -5.44
N VAL A 45 -1.95 -1.94 -5.56
CA VAL A 45 -3.08 -1.33 -4.86
C VAL A 45 -4.06 -0.65 -5.82
N ARG A 46 -5.33 -0.54 -5.43
CA ARG A 46 -6.38 0.14 -6.18
C ARG A 46 -6.86 1.37 -5.41
N GLY A 47 -6.82 2.53 -6.05
CA GLY A 47 -7.34 3.77 -5.47
C GLY A 47 -8.86 3.92 -5.61
N PRO A 48 -9.45 4.92 -4.94
CA PRO A 48 -10.88 5.25 -5.08
C PRO A 48 -11.23 5.73 -6.49
N ASP A 49 -10.24 6.18 -7.25
CA ASP A 49 -10.35 6.50 -8.67
C ASP A 49 -10.44 5.26 -9.58
N GLY A 50 -10.44 4.06 -9.00
CA GLY A 50 -10.49 2.79 -9.69
C GLY A 50 -9.17 2.40 -10.35
N ARG A 51 -8.12 3.22 -10.27
CA ARG A 51 -6.83 2.97 -10.94
C ARG A 51 -5.90 2.13 -10.07
N GLU A 52 -5.26 1.16 -10.71
CA GLU A 52 -4.24 0.31 -10.10
C GLU A 52 -2.88 1.00 -10.09
N ARG A 53 -2.12 0.81 -9.01
CA ARG A 53 -0.78 1.36 -8.78
C ARG A 53 0.10 0.31 -8.14
N VAL A 54 1.40 0.34 -8.44
CA VAL A 54 2.40 -0.44 -7.71
C VAL A 54 3.11 0.52 -6.77
N ILE A 55 3.19 0.14 -5.50
CA ILE A 55 3.84 0.91 -4.45
C ILE A 55 4.89 0.05 -3.73
N GLY A 56 5.95 0.68 -3.22
CA GLY A 56 6.86 0.06 -2.26
C GLY A 56 6.31 0.11 -0.83
N HIS A 57 6.85 -0.71 0.06
CA HIS A 57 6.50 -0.67 1.49
C HIS A 57 6.74 0.73 2.10
N HIS A 58 7.77 1.44 1.64
CA HIS A 58 8.14 2.78 2.14
C HIS A 58 7.12 3.88 1.79
N GLU A 59 6.21 3.64 0.83
CA GLU A 59 5.18 4.61 0.43
C GLU A 59 3.92 4.56 1.31
N ILE A 60 3.88 3.67 2.32
CA ILE A 60 2.70 3.43 3.15
C ILE A 60 2.84 4.19 4.48
N VAL A 61 1.91 5.10 4.77
CA VAL A 61 1.83 5.76 6.08
C VAL A 61 1.09 4.81 7.03
N GLY A 62 1.81 4.26 8.01
CA GLY A 62 1.23 3.36 9.03
C GLY A 62 0.00 4.00 9.68
N ASN A 63 -1.18 3.39 9.56
CA ASN A 63 -1.61 2.31 10.45
C ASN A 63 -2.53 1.30 9.73
N GLY A 64 -2.13 0.78 8.56
CA GLY A 64 -2.89 -0.27 7.86
C GLY A 64 -2.87 -1.66 8.54
N GLY A 65 -2.53 -1.72 9.83
CA GLY A 65 -2.33 -2.95 10.60
C GLY A 65 -3.42 -3.25 11.64
N ALA A 66 -4.49 -2.46 11.74
CA ALA A 66 -5.52 -2.69 12.75
C ALA A 66 -6.94 -2.44 12.21
N GLY A 67 -7.61 -3.52 11.80
CA GLY A 67 -9.06 -3.58 11.85
C GLY A 67 -9.83 -3.47 10.54
N ALA A 68 -9.79 -4.52 9.72
CA ALA A 68 -11.06 -5.10 9.28
C ALA A 68 -11.42 -6.22 10.28
N LYS A 69 -11.80 -5.82 11.49
CA LYS A 69 -12.46 -6.73 12.44
C LYS A 69 -13.95 -6.38 12.37
N ILE A 70 -14.69 -7.19 11.62
CA ILE A 70 -16.15 -7.27 11.73
C ILE A 70 -16.54 -7.74 13.14
#